data_AF-A0A497G762-F1
#
_entry.id   AF-A0A497G762-F1
#
_cell.length_a   1.000
_cell.length_b   1.000
_cell.length_c   1.000
_cell.angle_alpha   90.00
_cell.angle_beta   90.00
_cell.angle_gamma   90.00
#
_symmetry.space_group_name_H-M   'P 1'
#
loop_
_entity.id
_entity.type
_entity.pdbx_description
1 polymer ?
#
loop_
_entity_poly.entity_id
_entity_poly.type
_entity_poly.pdbx_seq_one_letter_code
_entity_poly.pdbx_strand_id
1 'polypeptide(L)'
;MRDKYAGIDLSIWNPWWYDSEWYKKDPHLMAFTRSAVPWRPRLFILLYKRIFKKSLTGVVTVRGPRRVGKTTMINMLIYALTIEGVNPRRILYITCDDVELQSALSSGRPGILRNVLIEYYEDAVRNNVARPFFIFIDEASLYRGWALEIKNIIDRGLV
;
A
#
# COMPACT_ATOMS: atom_id res chain seq x y z
N MET A 1 17.50 4.00 -14.01
CA MET A 1 16.22 3.48 -13.44
C MET A 1 15.78 4.20 -12.16
N ARG A 2 16.56 5.14 -11.58
CA ARG A 2 16.19 5.92 -10.39
C ARG A 2 15.37 7.20 -10.70
N ASP A 3 14.79 7.31 -11.89
CA ASP A 3 14.16 8.55 -12.38
C ASP A 3 12.64 8.57 -12.24
N LYS A 4 12.06 7.61 -11.50
CA LYS A 4 10.61 7.51 -11.21
C LYS A 4 10.36 7.44 -9.71
N TYR A 5 9.12 7.75 -9.33
CA TYR A 5 8.58 7.73 -7.97
C TYR A 5 9.42 8.56 -7.01
N ALA A 6 9.78 9.77 -7.42
CA ALA A 6 10.64 10.69 -6.68
C ALA A 6 11.98 10.07 -6.22
N GLY A 7 12.46 9.09 -6.97
CA GLY A 7 13.72 8.38 -6.73
C GLY A 7 13.64 7.24 -5.71
N ILE A 8 12.44 6.83 -5.29
CA ILE A 8 12.21 5.68 -4.40
C ILE A 8 11.95 4.43 -5.25
N ASP A 9 12.62 3.32 -4.94
CA ASP A 9 12.36 2.06 -5.65
C ASP A 9 11.15 1.32 -5.04
N LEU A 10 9.97 1.58 -5.62
CA LEU A 10 8.73 0.92 -5.21
C LEU A 10 8.67 -0.58 -5.54
N SER A 11 9.51 -1.08 -6.45
CA SER A 11 9.41 -2.46 -6.93
C SER A 11 9.68 -3.50 -5.83
N ILE A 12 10.55 -3.15 -4.89
CA ILE A 12 10.89 -3.98 -3.73
C ILE A 12 9.66 -4.18 -2.83
N TRP A 13 8.86 -3.14 -2.65
CA TRP A 13 7.67 -3.16 -1.79
C TRP A 13 6.42 -3.70 -2.50
N ASN A 14 6.42 -3.74 -3.83
CA ASN A 14 5.28 -4.10 -4.67
C ASN A 14 5.60 -5.28 -5.61
N PRO A 15 6.02 -6.45 -5.09
CA PRO A 15 6.47 -7.56 -5.92
C PRO A 15 5.39 -8.11 -6.86
N TRP A 16 4.10 -7.96 -6.52
CA TRP A 16 2.98 -8.38 -7.38
C TRP A 16 2.95 -7.66 -8.73
N TRP A 17 3.63 -6.53 -8.90
CA TRP A 17 3.74 -5.87 -10.20
C TRP A 17 4.48 -6.70 -11.25
N TYR A 18 5.27 -7.69 -10.83
CA TYR A 18 6.14 -8.48 -11.71
C TYR A 18 6.09 -9.99 -11.43
N ASP A 19 5.66 -10.39 -10.23
CA ASP A 19 5.59 -11.80 -9.81
C ASP A 19 4.15 -12.16 -9.38
N SER A 20 3.47 -12.99 -10.18
CA SER A 20 2.12 -13.48 -9.86
C SER A 20 2.09 -14.43 -8.67
N GLU A 21 3.24 -15.00 -8.29
CA GLU A 21 3.39 -15.92 -7.16
C GLU A 21 4.11 -15.29 -5.96
N TRP A 22 4.21 -13.95 -5.92
CA TRP A 22 4.88 -13.18 -4.85
C TRP A 22 4.47 -13.63 -3.44
N TYR A 23 3.20 -13.99 -3.25
CA TYR A 23 2.61 -14.39 -1.97
C TYR A 23 3.25 -15.65 -1.38
N LYS A 24 3.86 -16.51 -2.20
CA LYS A 24 4.60 -17.69 -1.74
C LYS A 24 5.94 -17.34 -1.09
N LYS A 25 6.45 -16.14 -1.36
CA LYS A 25 7.75 -15.63 -0.88
C LYS A 25 7.58 -14.61 0.25
N ASP A 26 6.38 -14.06 0.44
CA ASP A 26 6.10 -13.07 1.47
C ASP A 26 6.19 -13.69 2.89
N PRO A 27 7.09 -13.21 3.76
CA PRO A 27 7.29 -13.80 5.09
C PRO A 27 6.02 -13.77 5.96
N HIS A 28 5.22 -12.71 5.87
CA HIS A 28 4.02 -12.56 6.69
C HIS A 28 2.91 -13.52 6.24
N LEU A 29 2.70 -13.68 4.94
CA LEU A 29 1.73 -14.63 4.38
C LEU A 29 2.18 -16.07 4.59
N MET A 30 3.47 -16.37 4.46
CA MET A 30 4.01 -17.69 4.77
C MET A 30 3.80 -18.04 6.25
N ALA A 31 4.13 -17.12 7.16
CA ALA A 31 3.92 -17.31 8.59
C ALA A 31 2.43 -17.52 8.93
N PHE A 32 1.54 -16.75 8.30
CA PHE A 32 0.09 -16.92 8.44
C PHE A 32 -0.37 -18.29 7.95
N THR A 33 0.08 -18.71 6.76
CA THR A 33 -0.33 -19.98 6.13
C THR A 33 0.20 -21.20 6.90
N ARG A 34 1.38 -21.09 7.51
CA ARG A 34 1.98 -22.14 8.35
C ARG A 34 1.46 -22.14 9.79
N SER A 35 0.68 -21.13 10.20
CA SER A 35 0.13 -21.07 11.54
C SER A 35 -0.85 -22.22 11.78
N ALA A 36 -0.72 -22.90 12.92
CA ALA A 36 -1.68 -23.92 13.35
C ALA A 36 -3.10 -23.36 13.53
N VAL A 37 -3.22 -22.06 13.78
CA VAL A 37 -4.49 -21.33 13.85
C VAL A 37 -4.42 -20.13 12.92
N PRO A 38 -4.91 -20.23 11.67
CA PRO A 38 -4.93 -19.14 10.71
C PRO A 38 -6.02 -18.12 11.10
N TRP A 39 -5.74 -17.32 12.13
CA TRP A 39 -6.68 -16.34 12.65
C TRP A 39 -6.79 -15.14 11.72
N ARG A 40 -7.96 -14.97 11.08
CA ARG A 40 -8.27 -13.78 10.29
C ARG A 40 -8.82 -12.69 11.22
N PRO A 41 -8.15 -11.53 11.35
CA PRO A 41 -8.64 -10.46 12.19
C PRO A 41 -10.05 -10.03 11.78
N ARG A 42 -10.94 -9.72 12.74
CA ARG A 42 -12.28 -9.19 12.42
C ARG A 42 -12.20 -7.95 11.52
N LEU A 43 -11.19 -7.12 11.73
CA LEU A 43 -10.94 -5.94 10.91
C LEU A 43 -10.65 -6.29 9.44
N PHE A 44 -9.89 -7.36 9.18
CA PHE A 44 -9.69 -7.88 7.81
C PHE A 44 -11.03 -8.16 7.12
N ILE A 45 -11.93 -8.87 7.81
CA ILE A 45 -13.24 -9.24 7.26
C ILE A 45 -14.07 -7.98 6.93
N LEU A 46 -14.05 -6.98 7.80
CA LEU A 46 -14.76 -5.71 7.60
C LEU A 46 -14.20 -4.92 6.42
N LEU A 47 -12.86 -4.80 6.33
CA LEU A 47 -12.19 -4.11 5.23
C LEU A 47 -12.39 -4.83 3.90
N TYR A 48 -12.24 -6.16 3.87
CA TYR A 48 -12.52 -6.97 2.70
C TYR A 48 -13.96 -6.75 2.21
N LYS A 49 -14.97 -6.83 3.10
CA LYS A 49 -16.36 -6.55 2.72
C LYS A 49 -16.54 -5.13 2.20
N ARG A 50 -15.87 -4.14 2.79
CA ARG A 50 -15.96 -2.73 2.36
C ARG A 50 -15.40 -2.53 0.95
N ILE A 51 -14.23 -3.11 0.69
CA ILE A 51 -13.50 -3.05 -0.58
C ILE A 51 -14.28 -3.76 -1.69
N PHE A 52 -14.66 -5.03 -1.46
CA PHE A 52 -15.19 -5.89 -2.53
C PHE A 52 -16.72 -5.87 -2.65
N LYS A 53 -17.48 -5.61 -1.57
CA LYS A 53 -18.95 -5.71 -1.61
C LYS A 53 -19.66 -4.36 -1.70
N LYS A 54 -19.09 -3.31 -1.12
CA LYS A 54 -19.75 -2.00 -1.06
C LYS A 54 -19.17 -0.99 -2.05
N SER A 55 -18.07 -1.32 -2.73
CA SER A 55 -17.35 -0.42 -3.65
C SER A 55 -17.14 0.99 -3.05
N LEU A 56 -16.94 1.07 -1.73
CA LEU A 56 -16.83 2.34 -1.02
C LEU A 56 -15.41 2.89 -1.22
N THR A 57 -15.30 4.04 -1.87
CA THR A 57 -14.07 4.82 -1.98
C THR A 57 -13.87 5.68 -0.72
N GLY A 58 -12.62 5.93 -0.35
CA GLY A 58 -12.27 6.82 0.76
C GLY A 58 -11.05 6.38 1.56
N VAL A 59 -10.63 7.22 2.50
CA VAL A 59 -9.48 6.96 3.37
C VAL A 59 -9.92 6.18 4.60
N VAL A 60 -9.21 5.10 4.90
CA VAL A 60 -9.42 4.30 6.11
C VAL A 60 -8.13 4.28 6.92
N THR A 61 -8.17 4.80 8.15
CA THR A 61 -7.03 4.70 9.08
C THR A 61 -7.23 3.50 9.99
N VAL A 62 -6.27 2.58 10.00
CA VAL A 62 -6.21 1.47 10.95
C VAL A 62 -5.21 1.83 12.06
N ARG A 63 -5.65 1.74 13.32
CA ARG A 63 -4.82 2.01 14.50
C ARG A 63 -4.78 0.81 15.44
N GLY A 64 -3.66 0.62 16.10
CA GLY A 64 -3.49 -0.41 17.12
C GLY A 64 -2.01 -0.55 17.55
N PRO A 65 -1.74 -1.22 18.69
CA PRO A 65 -0.38 -1.42 19.21
C PRO A 65 0.59 -2.05 18.19
N ARG A 66 1.91 -1.93 18.43
CA ARG A 66 2.91 -2.63 17.62
C ARG A 66 2.73 -4.15 17.77
N ARG A 67 3.01 -4.91 16.71
CA ARG A 67 2.92 -6.39 16.66
C ARG A 67 1.51 -7.02 16.76
N VAL A 68 0.44 -6.25 16.56
CA VAL A 68 -0.93 -6.81 16.48
C VAL A 68 -1.32 -7.37 15.10
N GLY A 69 -0.36 -7.49 14.17
CA GLY A 69 -0.59 -8.04 12.83
C GLY A 69 -1.18 -7.08 11.80
N LYS A 70 -0.97 -5.76 11.95
CA LYS A 70 -1.46 -4.75 10.98
C LYS A 70 -0.84 -4.94 9.59
N THR A 71 0.48 -5.03 9.50
CA THR A 71 1.22 -5.30 8.25
C THR A 71 0.78 -6.62 7.64
N THR A 72 0.65 -7.69 8.44
CA THR A 72 0.11 -8.97 7.97
C THR A 72 -1.30 -8.82 7.40
N MET A 73 -2.18 -8.05 8.04
CA MET A 73 -3.52 -7.78 7.52
C MET A 73 -3.48 -7.03 6.19
N ILE A 74 -2.58 -6.05 6.02
CA ILE A 74 -2.38 -5.35 4.74
C ILE A 74 -1.95 -6.36 3.66
N ASN A 75 -0.95 -7.19 3.93
CA ASN A 75 -0.48 -8.21 2.98
C ASN A 75 -1.60 -9.20 2.62
N MET A 76 -2.44 -9.59 3.57
CA MET A 76 -3.61 -10.44 3.31
C MET A 76 -4.65 -9.74 2.41
N LEU A 77 -4.85 -8.43 2.55
CA LEU A 77 -5.77 -7.67 1.69
C LEU A 77 -5.21 -7.53 0.27
N ILE A 78 -3.92 -7.25 0.14
CA ILE A 78 -3.22 -7.20 -1.15
C ILE A 78 -3.28 -8.56 -1.83
N TYR A 79 -3.00 -9.65 -1.11
CA TYR A 79 -3.15 -11.01 -1.61
C TYR A 79 -4.56 -11.29 -2.11
N ALA A 80 -5.57 -10.94 -1.32
CA ALA A 80 -6.96 -11.08 -1.73
C ALA A 80 -7.27 -10.29 -3.02
N LEU A 81 -6.82 -9.04 -3.14
CA LEU A 81 -6.98 -8.25 -4.37
C LEU A 81 -6.34 -8.93 -5.58
N THR A 82 -5.11 -9.46 -5.42
CA THR A 82 -4.41 -10.14 -6.53
C THR A 82 -5.11 -11.43 -6.97
N ILE A 83 -5.65 -12.22 -6.04
CA ILE A 83 -6.38 -13.47 -6.35
C ILE A 83 -7.74 -13.20 -7.00
N GLU A 84 -8.40 -12.10 -6.64
CA GLU A 84 -9.66 -11.67 -7.25
C GLU A 84 -9.45 -11.04 -8.65
N GLY A 85 -8.24 -11.10 -9.20
CA GLY A 85 -7.92 -10.64 -10.56
C GLY A 85 -7.81 -9.12 -10.70
N VAL A 86 -7.65 -8.38 -9.59
CA VAL A 86 -7.37 -6.94 -9.67
C VAL A 86 -6.02 -6.74 -10.37
N ASN A 87 -6.00 -5.90 -11.40
CA ASN A 87 -4.77 -5.53 -12.09
C ASN A 87 -3.69 -5.10 -11.06
N PRO A 88 -2.51 -5.74 -11.02
CA PRO A 88 -1.46 -5.43 -10.05
C PRO A 88 -1.07 -3.95 -9.99
N ARG A 89 -1.13 -3.25 -11.13
CA ARG A 89 -0.85 -1.80 -11.24
C ARG A 89 -1.91 -0.91 -10.62
N ARG A 90 -3.03 -1.48 -10.15
CA ARG A 90 -4.02 -0.76 -9.34
C ARG A 90 -3.67 -0.78 -7.85
N ILE A 91 -2.73 -1.62 -7.44
CA ILE A 91 -2.40 -1.88 -6.04
C ILE A 91 -1.02 -1.30 -5.75
N LEU A 92 -0.98 -0.35 -4.81
CA LEU A 92 0.25 0.28 -4.33
C LEU A 92 0.38 0.09 -2.82
N TYR A 93 1.55 -0.33 -2.40
CA TYR A 93 1.97 -0.41 -1.01
C TYR A 93 3.22 0.45 -0.81
N ILE A 94 3.19 1.25 0.25
CA ILE A 94 4.30 2.09 0.70
C ILE A 94 4.48 1.80 2.19
N THR A 95 5.72 1.55 2.62
CA THR A 95 6.06 1.49 4.03
C THR A 95 6.83 2.75 4.43
N CYS A 96 6.41 3.41 5.50
CA CYS A 96 7.13 4.55 6.04
C CYS A 96 8.26 4.14 7.01
N ASP A 97 8.45 2.86 7.29
CA ASP A 97 9.53 2.33 8.15
C ASP A 97 10.80 1.95 7.35
N ASP A 98 10.83 2.21 6.04
CA ASP A 98 11.96 1.87 5.18
C ASP A 98 13.09 2.91 5.23
N VAL A 99 14.33 2.44 5.19
CA VAL A 99 15.55 3.26 5.28
C VAL A 99 15.65 4.26 4.13
N GLU A 100 15.26 3.88 2.91
CA GLU A 100 15.32 4.78 1.74
C GLU A 100 14.37 5.96 1.92
N LEU A 101 13.13 5.70 2.35
CA LEU A 101 12.14 6.75 2.58
C LEU A 101 12.56 7.65 3.76
N GLN A 102 13.03 7.06 4.86
CA GLN A 102 13.50 7.80 6.03
C GLN A 102 14.74 8.65 5.73
N SER A 103 15.65 8.15 4.89
CA SER A 103 16.81 8.90 4.40
C SER A 103 16.39 10.07 3.51
N ALA A 104 15.45 9.86 2.58
CA ALA A 104 14.90 10.94 1.76
C ALA A 104 14.25 12.04 2.60
N LEU A 105 13.49 11.67 3.63
CA LEU A 105 12.90 12.60 4.59
C LEU A 105 13.96 13.40 5.35
N SER A 106 14.96 12.72 5.89
CA SER A 106 16.04 13.34 6.66
C SER A 106 16.93 14.25 5.81
N SER A 107 17.00 14.00 4.51
CA SER A 107 17.74 14.79 3.52
C SER A 107 16.97 16.05 3.05
N GLY A 108 15.87 16.41 3.71
CA GLY A 108 15.14 17.65 3.41
C GLY A 108 14.30 17.58 2.15
N ARG A 109 13.72 16.41 1.82
CA ARG A 109 12.72 16.26 0.75
C ARG A 109 11.29 16.22 1.32
N PRO A 110 10.72 17.37 1.75
CA PRO A 110 9.33 17.41 2.17
C PRO A 110 8.42 17.09 0.99
N GLY A 111 7.27 16.45 1.23
CA GLY A 111 6.35 16.09 0.15
C GLY A 111 6.75 14.84 -0.62
N ILE A 112 7.75 14.06 -0.17
CA ILE A 112 8.20 12.87 -0.91
C ILE A 112 7.07 11.86 -1.08
N LEU A 113 6.23 11.64 -0.04
CA LEU A 113 5.09 10.75 -0.13
C LEU A 113 4.06 11.27 -1.15
N ARG A 114 3.73 12.56 -1.11
CA ARG A 114 2.88 13.22 -2.11
C ARG A 114 3.42 13.03 -3.53
N ASN A 115 4.72 13.24 -3.74
CA ASN A 115 5.33 13.16 -5.08
C ASN A 115 5.33 11.71 -5.60
N VAL A 116 5.64 10.73 -4.75
CA VAL A 116 5.51 9.30 -5.08
C VAL A 116 4.09 8.96 -5.54
N LEU A 117 3.07 9.45 -4.81
CA LEU A 117 1.67 9.20 -5.15
C LEU A 117 1.24 9.88 -6.47
N ILE A 118 1.70 11.11 -6.73
CA ILE A 118 1.45 11.82 -7.98
C ILE A 118 2.07 11.06 -9.15
N GLU A 119 3.35 10.70 -9.05
CA GLU A 119 4.06 10.01 -10.13
C GLU A 119 3.48 8.62 -10.38
N TYR A 120 3.06 7.90 -9.33
CA TYR A 120 2.32 6.65 -9.46
C TYR A 120 1.00 6.83 -10.21
N TYR A 121 0.23 7.86 -9.86
CA TYR A 121 -1.02 8.16 -10.56
C TYR A 121 -0.78 8.50 -12.04
N GLU A 122 0.21 9.33 -12.34
CA GLU A 122 0.57 9.72 -13.70
C GLU A 122 1.03 8.53 -14.54
N ASP A 123 1.83 7.62 -13.96
CA ASP A 123 2.25 6.39 -14.61
C ASP A 123 1.04 5.48 -14.88
N ALA A 124 0.14 5.35 -13.91
CA ALA A 124 -1.09 4.57 -14.07
C ALA A 124 -1.99 5.12 -15.20
N VAL A 125 -2.17 6.44 -15.28
CA VAL A 125 -2.93 7.10 -16.35
C VAL A 125 -2.26 6.88 -17.70
N ARG A 126 -0.95 7.07 -17.80
CA ARG A 126 -0.18 6.86 -19.04
C ARG A 126 -0.31 5.43 -19.57
N ASN A 127 -0.41 4.47 -18.66
CA ASN A 127 -0.57 3.04 -18.99
C ASN A 127 -2.04 2.57 -19.02
N ASN A 128 -3.01 3.49 -19.08
CA ASN A 128 -4.45 3.18 -19.14
C ASN A 128 -4.94 2.24 -18.03
N VAL A 129 -4.38 2.36 -16.82
CA VAL A 129 -4.78 1.55 -15.66
C VAL A 129 -6.12 2.05 -15.12
N ALA A 130 -7.13 1.19 -15.12
CA ALA A 130 -8.46 1.52 -14.66
C ALA A 130 -8.53 1.79 -13.14
N ARG A 131 -9.39 2.74 -12.75
CA ARG A 131 -9.76 3.01 -11.34
C ARG A 131 -10.76 1.97 -10.81
N PRO A 132 -10.95 1.86 -9.47
CA PRO A 132 -10.24 2.54 -8.39
C PRO A 132 -8.83 1.98 -8.11
N PHE A 133 -7.97 2.82 -7.53
CA PHE A 133 -6.68 2.43 -6.97
C PHE A 133 -6.82 1.97 -5.52
N PHE A 134 -6.01 0.99 -5.13
CA PHE A 134 -5.90 0.49 -3.76
C PHE A 134 -4.52 0.86 -3.23
N ILE A 135 -4.48 1.90 -2.39
CA ILE A 135 -3.23 2.43 -1.84
C ILE A 135 -3.14 2.09 -0.35
N PHE A 136 -2.08 1.39 0.03
CA PHE A 136 -1.77 0.98 1.39
C PHE A 136 -0.51 1.72 1.85
N ILE A 137 -0.61 2.42 2.97
CA ILE A 137 0.51 3.14 3.58
C ILE A 137 0.71 2.58 4.98
N ASP A 138 1.76 1.78 5.17
CA ASP A 138 2.09 1.17 6.45
C ASP A 138 3.01 2.07 7.29
N GLU A 139 2.87 1.97 8.61
CA GLU A 139 3.59 2.77 9.59
C GLU A 139 3.58 4.30 9.29
N ALA A 140 2.48 4.80 8.73
CA ALA A 140 2.33 6.21 8.33
C ALA A 140 2.68 7.22 9.44
N SER A 141 2.54 6.83 10.72
CA SER A 141 2.94 7.64 11.87
C SER A 141 4.44 8.00 11.91
N LEU A 142 5.29 7.25 11.21
CA LEU A 142 6.72 7.55 11.07
C LEU A 142 7.00 8.68 10.06
N TYR A 143 6.01 9.06 9.25
CA TYR A 143 6.10 10.17 8.32
C TYR A 143 5.43 11.41 8.91
N ARG A 144 6.22 12.40 9.33
CA ARG A 144 5.64 13.65 9.87
C ARG A 144 4.87 14.41 8.78
N GLY A 145 3.60 14.70 9.03
CA GLY A 145 2.75 15.43 8.08
C GLY A 145 2.01 14.57 7.05
N TRP A 146 2.05 13.25 7.18
CA TRP A 146 1.42 12.30 6.25
C TRP A 146 -0.05 12.63 5.95
N ALA A 147 -0.82 13.01 6.98
CA ALA A 147 -2.24 13.27 6.84
C ALA A 147 -2.52 14.48 5.93
N LEU A 148 -1.70 15.53 6.02
CA LEU A 148 -1.85 16.73 5.19
C LEU A 148 -1.50 16.41 3.73
N GLU A 149 -0.46 15.61 3.49
CA GLU A 149 -0.08 15.21 2.14
C GLU A 149 -1.15 14.35 1.47
N ILE A 150 -1.67 13.35 2.17
CA ILE A 150 -2.76 12.50 1.66
C ILE A 150 -4.02 13.35 1.37
N LYS A 151 -4.40 14.26 2.29
CA LYS A 151 -5.54 15.15 2.08
C LYS A 151 -5.37 15.97 0.79
N ASN A 152 -4.19 16.57 0.59
CA ASN A 152 -3.90 17.36 -0.61
C ASN A 152 -4.00 16.55 -1.91
N ILE A 153 -3.69 15.26 -1.88
CA ILE A 153 -3.84 14.36 -3.03
C ILE A 153 -5.31 14.09 -3.33
N ILE A 154 -6.11 13.85 -2.30
CA ILE A 154 -7.56 13.58 -2.43
C ILE A 154 -8.29 14.83 -2.91
N ASP A 155 -7.97 15.99 -2.35
CA ASP A 155 -8.56 17.28 -2.75
C ASP A 155 -8.28 17.60 -4.25
N ARG A 156 -7.25 16.98 -4.84
CA ARG A 156 -6.94 17.06 -6.28
C ARG A 156 -7.64 16.01 -7.16
N GLY A 157 -8.40 15.08 -6.57
CA GLY A 157 -9.11 14.01 -7.30
C GLY A 157 -8.19 12.94 -7.93
N LEU A 158 -6.95 12.85 -7.44
CA LEU A 158 -5.95 11.90 -7.94
C LEU A 158 -6.16 10.48 -7.39
N VAL A 159 -6.84 10.34 -6.25
CA VAL A 159 -7.10 9.05 -5.57
C VAL A 159 -8.54 8.99 -5.09
#